data_AF-A0A148KN11-F1
#
_entry.id   AF-A0A148KN11-F1
#
_cell.length_a   1.000
_cell.length_b   1.000
_cell.length_c   1.000
_cell.angle_alpha   90.00
_cell.angle_beta   90.00
_cell.angle_gamma   90.00
#
_symmetry.space_group_name_H-M   'P 1'
#
loop_
_entity.id
_entity.type
_entity.pdbx_description
1 polymer ?
#
loop_
_entity_poly.entity_id
_entity_poly.type
_entity_poly.pdbx_seq_one_letter_code
_entity_poly.pdbx_strand_id
1 'polypeptide(L)'
;MKKLLISVVVSAACLSFNANAALESAKKVKYVGDTEFASFCKAAVTNDVNLFKRSVSRQVGVLASSKQKVLDLVLDSNNVSCGGKGLTEFSENRQATDVVNFIQTTKQ
;
A
#
# COMPACT_ATOMS: atom_id res chain seq x y z
N MET A 1 -19.05 -45.60 39.49
CA MET A 1 -18.09 -44.50 39.74
C MET A 1 -16.74 -44.94 39.17
N LYS A 2 -16.00 -44.28 38.28
CA LYS A 2 -16.00 -42.93 37.68
C LYS A 2 -15.54 -43.08 36.22
N LYS A 3 -16.12 -42.31 35.30
CA LYS A 3 -15.71 -42.20 33.90
C LYS A 3 -14.53 -41.22 33.83
N LEU A 4 -13.47 -41.54 33.11
CA LEU A 4 -12.38 -40.61 32.79
C LEU A 4 -12.22 -40.54 31.28
N LEU A 5 -12.88 -39.54 30.69
CA LEU A 5 -12.69 -39.12 29.31
C LEU A 5 -11.48 -38.17 29.31
N ILE A 6 -10.36 -38.61 28.76
CA ILE A 6 -9.17 -37.78 28.56
C ILE A 6 -9.35 -37.08 27.21
N SER A 7 -9.97 -35.90 27.25
CA SER A 7 -10.08 -35.00 26.11
C SER A 7 -8.75 -34.28 25.91
N VAL A 8 -7.89 -34.81 25.04
CA VAL A 8 -6.69 -34.09 24.57
C VAL A 8 -7.18 -32.98 23.62
N VAL A 9 -7.40 -31.79 24.19
CA VAL A 9 -7.54 -30.56 23.41
C VAL A 9 -6.13 -30.10 23.07
N VAL A 10 -5.66 -30.46 21.87
CA VAL A 10 -4.47 -29.82 21.28
C VAL A 10 -4.87 -28.40 20.91
N SER A 11 -4.63 -27.47 21.83
CA SER A 11 -4.67 -26.05 21.56
C SER A 11 -3.50 -25.73 20.63
N ALA A 12 -3.72 -25.80 19.32
CA ALA A 12 -2.81 -25.26 18.33
C ALA A 12 -2.83 -23.73 18.47
N ALA A 13 -1.97 -23.19 19.33
CA ALA A 13 -1.74 -21.76 19.41
C ALA A 13 -1.05 -21.33 18.11
N CYS A 14 -1.82 -20.86 17.13
CA CYS A 14 -1.30 -20.22 15.95
C CYS A 14 -0.55 -18.95 16.39
N LEU A 15 0.77 -19.04 16.52
CA LEU A 15 1.64 -17.88 16.68
C LEU A 15 1.59 -17.08 15.38
N SER A 16 0.62 -16.16 15.29
CA SER A 16 0.56 -15.16 14.24
C SER A 16 1.62 -14.12 14.56
N PHE A 17 2.81 -14.31 13.99
CA PHE A 17 3.88 -13.31 14.04
C PHE A 17 3.43 -12.07 13.24
N ASN A 18 2.77 -11.12 13.90
CA ASN A 18 2.52 -9.79 13.37
C ASN A 18 3.82 -8.99 13.44
N ALA A 19 4.74 -9.25 12.51
CA ALA A 19 5.92 -8.43 12.29
C ALA A 19 5.47 -7.07 11.71
N ASN A 20 5.05 -6.16 12.59
CA ASN A 20 4.94 -4.75 12.25
C ASN A 20 6.33 -4.15 12.27
N ALA A 21 7.00 -4.16 11.11
CA ALA A 21 8.18 -3.35 10.87
C ALA A 21 7.74 -1.87 10.90
N ALA A 22 7.75 -1.27 12.09
CA ALA A 22 7.58 0.16 12.26
C ALA A 22 8.79 0.86 11.64
N LEU A 23 8.64 1.23 10.37
CA LEU A 23 9.61 2.04 9.64
C LEU A 23 9.66 3.41 10.33
N GLU A 24 10.81 3.71 10.91
CA GLU A 24 11.07 4.89 11.71
C GLU A 24 10.60 6.17 10.99
N SER A 25 9.68 6.85 11.67
CA SER A 25 9.16 8.20 11.44
C SER A 25 9.48 8.90 10.10
N ALA A 26 8.79 8.49 9.03
CA ALA A 26 8.35 9.47 8.03
C ALA A 26 7.33 10.39 8.72
N LYS A 27 7.80 11.57 9.15
CA LYS A 27 7.06 12.74 9.69
C LYS A 27 5.53 12.54 9.73
N LYS A 28 4.90 12.52 10.92
CA LYS A 28 3.46 12.26 11.17
C LYS A 28 2.51 12.80 10.08
N VAL A 29 2.30 12.06 8.99
CA VAL A 29 1.27 12.33 7.99
C VAL A 29 0.10 11.42 8.31
N LYS A 30 -1.06 12.01 8.59
CA LYS A 30 -2.31 11.26 8.78
C LYS A 30 -2.93 11.02 7.40
N TYR A 31 -2.98 9.76 6.97
CA TYR A 31 -3.67 9.34 5.75
C TYR A 31 -5.16 9.20 6.07
N VAL A 32 -6.03 9.74 5.22
CA VAL A 32 -7.49 9.69 5.36
C VAL A 32 -8.05 9.28 4.00
N GLY A 33 -8.96 8.29 3.97
CA GLY A 33 -9.51 7.69 2.74
C GLY A 33 -9.29 6.17 2.70
N ASP A 34 -9.35 5.59 1.49
CA ASP A 34 -9.08 4.17 1.26
C ASP A 34 -7.64 3.81 1.63
N THR A 35 -7.49 3.10 2.75
CA THR A 35 -6.19 2.70 3.29
C THR A 35 -5.46 1.72 2.37
N GLU A 36 -6.20 1.04 1.49
CA GLU A 36 -5.65 0.12 0.49
C GLU A 36 -4.69 0.83 -0.47
N PHE A 37 -4.91 2.12 -0.74
CA PHE A 37 -4.05 2.94 -1.61
C PHE A 37 -3.09 3.86 -0.84
N ALA A 38 -3.08 3.78 0.49
CA ALA A 38 -2.25 4.66 1.32
C ALA A 38 -0.75 4.52 1.03
N SER A 39 -0.29 3.36 0.54
CA SER A 39 1.11 3.14 0.18
C SER A 39 1.56 3.94 -1.04
N PHE A 40 0.65 4.26 -1.98
CA PHE A 40 0.94 5.18 -3.08
C PHE A 40 1.15 6.61 -2.59
N CYS A 41 0.23 7.10 -1.74
CA CYS A 41 0.38 8.41 -1.12
C CYS A 41 1.65 8.48 -0.24
N LYS A 42 1.97 7.40 0.47
CA LYS A 42 3.21 7.31 1.26
C LYS A 42 4.44 7.41 0.39
N ALA A 43 4.48 6.66 -0.72
CA ALA A 43 5.57 6.72 -1.69
C ALA A 43 5.75 8.14 -2.25
N ALA A 44 4.65 8.84 -2.56
CA ALA A 44 4.68 10.23 -3.00
C ALA A 44 5.20 11.18 -1.89
N VAL A 45 4.79 10.98 -0.63
CA VAL A 45 5.29 11.80 0.50
C VAL A 45 6.78 11.58 0.76
N THR A 46 7.28 10.35 0.62
CA THR A 46 8.68 10.00 0.89
C THR A 46 9.57 10.03 -0.35
N ASN A 47 9.02 10.39 -1.52
CA ASN A 47 9.68 10.30 -2.82
C ASN A 47 10.36 8.91 -3.06
N ASP A 48 9.69 7.82 -2.66
CA ASP A 48 10.25 6.46 -2.73
C ASP A 48 9.67 5.68 -3.92
N VAL A 49 10.42 5.63 -5.01
CA VAL A 49 10.04 4.90 -6.24
C VAL A 49 9.93 3.39 -6.01
N ASN A 50 10.73 2.82 -5.10
CA ASN A 50 10.68 1.38 -4.83
C ASN A 50 9.40 1.02 -4.07
N LEU A 51 9.00 1.86 -3.11
CA LEU A 51 7.71 1.73 -2.44
C LEU A 51 6.55 1.91 -3.44
N PHE A 52 6.67 2.84 -4.38
CA PHE A 52 5.68 3.04 -5.45
C PHE A 52 5.54 1.78 -6.32
N LYS A 53 6.65 1.26 -6.87
CA LYS A 53 6.68 0.03 -7.69
C LYS A 53 6.16 -1.21 -6.95
N ARG A 54 6.49 -1.34 -5.66
CA ARG A 54 5.94 -2.41 -4.81
C ARG A 54 4.44 -2.26 -4.62
N SER A 55 3.94 -1.03 -4.41
CA SER A 55 2.51 -0.75 -4.30
C SER A 55 1.75 -1.14 -5.56
N VAL A 56 2.27 -0.76 -6.74
CA VAL A 56 1.72 -1.21 -8.04
C VAL A 56 1.66 -2.73 -8.11
N SER A 57 2.76 -3.41 -7.76
CA SER A 57 2.85 -4.87 -7.88
C SER A 57 1.87 -5.60 -6.96
N ARG A 58 1.57 -5.06 -5.77
CA ARG A 58 0.59 -5.63 -4.83
C ARG A 58 -0.84 -5.56 -5.35
N GLN A 59 -1.14 -4.57 -6.18
CA GLN A 59 -2.47 -4.36 -6.74
C GLN A 59 -2.71 -5.10 -8.06
N VAL A 60 -1.69 -5.79 -8.58
CA VAL A 60 -1.88 -6.72 -9.70
C VAL A 60 -2.70 -7.92 -9.22
N GLY A 61 -3.77 -8.23 -9.94
CA GLY A 61 -4.75 -9.26 -9.59
C GLY A 61 -5.85 -8.78 -8.63
N VAL A 62 -5.64 -7.64 -7.96
CA VAL A 62 -6.65 -7.00 -7.09
C VAL A 62 -7.42 -5.94 -7.89
N LEU A 63 -6.71 -4.98 -8.48
CA LEU A 63 -7.31 -3.92 -9.29
C LEU A 63 -7.34 -4.25 -10.78
N ALA A 64 -6.25 -4.84 -11.29
CA ALA A 64 -6.14 -5.18 -12.71
C ALA A 64 -5.14 -6.31 -12.96
N SER A 65 -5.22 -6.94 -14.13
CA SER A 65 -4.39 -8.09 -14.51
C SER A 65 -2.93 -7.78 -14.83
N SER A 66 -2.55 -6.50 -14.96
CA SER A 66 -1.18 -6.09 -15.30
C SER A 66 -0.76 -4.83 -14.57
N LYS A 67 0.56 -4.65 -14.37
CA LYS A 67 1.13 -3.45 -13.72
C LYS A 67 0.74 -2.16 -14.44
N GLN A 68 0.68 -2.21 -15.78
CA GLN A 68 0.33 -1.05 -16.59
C GLN A 68 -1.13 -0.63 -16.36
N LYS A 69 -2.07 -1.59 -16.40
CA LYS A 69 -3.48 -1.29 -16.10
C LYS A 69 -3.67 -0.81 -14.66
N VAL A 70 -2.92 -1.37 -13.70
CA VAL A 70 -2.93 -0.86 -12.32
C VAL A 70 -2.50 0.60 -12.30
N LEU A 71 -1.40 0.95 -12.96
CA LEU A 71 -0.90 2.33 -13.07
C LEU A 71 -1.94 3.25 -13.70
N ASP A 72 -2.56 2.86 -14.81
CA ASP A 72 -3.59 3.64 -15.47
C ASP A 72 -4.75 3.97 -14.52
N LEU A 73 -5.22 2.96 -13.77
CA LEU A 73 -6.29 3.13 -12.80
C LEU A 73 -5.87 4.03 -11.63
N VAL A 74 -4.72 3.80 -11.00
CA VAL A 74 -4.31 4.58 -9.82
C VAL A 74 -3.87 6.00 -10.15
N LEU A 75 -3.48 6.27 -11.39
CA LEU A 75 -3.10 7.61 -11.86
C LEU A 75 -4.28 8.39 -12.44
N ASP A 76 -5.43 7.76 -12.65
CA ASP A 76 -6.68 8.46 -12.91
C ASP A 76 -7.07 9.25 -11.66
N SER A 77 -7.38 10.53 -11.85
CA SER A 77 -7.69 11.47 -10.77
C SER A 77 -8.90 11.07 -9.93
N ASN A 78 -9.77 10.21 -10.44
CA ASN A 78 -11.00 9.80 -9.77
C ASN A 78 -10.85 8.54 -8.90
N ASN A 79 -9.75 7.78 -9.04
CA ASN A 79 -9.59 6.50 -8.33
C ASN A 79 -8.74 6.63 -7.06
N VAL A 80 -7.58 7.28 -7.13
CA VAL A 80 -6.70 7.44 -5.96
C VAL A 80 -6.50 8.91 -5.65
N SER A 81 -7.00 9.32 -4.48
CA SER A 81 -6.82 10.66 -3.94
C SER A 81 -5.90 10.66 -2.73
N CYS A 82 -4.88 11.50 -2.77
CA CYS A 82 -3.97 11.77 -1.68
C CYS A 82 -4.19 13.20 -1.19
N GLY A 83 -4.69 13.36 0.03
CA GLY A 83 -4.94 14.70 0.60
C GLY A 83 -5.93 15.54 -0.21
N GLY A 84 -6.92 14.91 -0.85
CA GLY A 84 -7.94 15.57 -1.67
C GLY A 84 -7.52 15.86 -3.12
N LYS A 85 -6.32 15.45 -3.53
CA LYS A 85 -5.79 15.62 -4.89
C LYS A 85 -5.49 14.27 -5.54
N GLY A 86 -5.55 14.19 -6.86
CA GLY A 86 -5.13 12.99 -7.57
C GLY A 86 -3.66 12.63 -7.29
N LEU A 87 -3.30 11.35 -7.36
CA LEU A 87 -1.95 10.86 -7.03
C LEU A 87 -0.82 11.59 -7.78
N THR A 88 -0.99 11.85 -9.07
CA THR A 88 -0.01 12.59 -9.90
C THR A 88 0.17 14.02 -9.39
N GLU A 89 -0.93 14.76 -9.28
CA GLU A 89 -0.93 16.16 -8.82
C GLU A 89 -0.38 16.27 -7.39
N PHE A 90 -0.72 15.33 -6.52
CA PHE A 90 -0.19 15.27 -5.17
C PHE A 90 1.32 15.04 -5.16
N SER A 91 1.83 14.15 -6.01
CA SER A 91 3.27 13.86 -6.12
C SER A 91 4.05 15.09 -6.62
N GLU A 92 3.52 15.82 -7.60
CA GLU A 92 4.09 17.07 -8.09
C GLU A 92 4.13 18.15 -7.01
N ASN A 93 3.01 18.35 -6.29
CA ASN A 93 2.94 19.33 -5.20
C ASN A 93 3.90 19.01 -4.04
N ARG A 94 4.21 17.73 -3.83
CA ARG A 94 5.19 17.28 -2.82
C ARG A 94 6.63 17.30 -3.32
N GLN A 95 6.88 17.70 -4.57
CA GLN A 95 8.20 17.68 -5.20
C GLN A 95 8.84 16.28 -5.13
N ALA A 96 8.01 15.25 -5.32
CA ALA A 96 8.46 13.86 -5.35
C ALA A 96 9.08 13.53 -6.71
N THR A 97 10.20 14.17 -7.04
CA THR A 97 10.81 14.18 -8.37
C THR A 97 11.02 12.78 -8.94
N ASP A 98 11.49 11.83 -8.13
CA ASP A 98 11.76 10.48 -8.62
C ASP A 98 10.47 9.70 -8.93
N VAL A 99 9.44 9.88 -8.09
CA VAL A 99 8.11 9.29 -8.31
C VAL A 99 7.44 9.93 -9.52
N VAL A 100 7.51 11.25 -9.65
CA VAL A 100 6.97 11.99 -10.82
C VAL A 100 7.66 11.55 -12.10
N ASN A 101 8.99 11.49 -12.12
CA ASN A 101 9.76 11.01 -13.27
C ASN A 101 9.36 9.58 -13.63
N PHE A 102 9.26 8.69 -12.64
CA PHE A 102 8.82 7.31 -12.87
C PHE A 102 7.42 7.26 -13.50
N ILE A 103 6.47 8.04 -12.98
CA ILE A 103 5.11 8.13 -13.54
C ILE A 103 5.16 8.61 -14.99
N GLN A 104 5.90 9.67 -15.28
CA GLN A 104 6.02 10.25 -16.62
C GLN A 104 6.65 9.29 -17.63
N THR A 105 7.74 8.60 -17.26
CA THR A 105 8.39 7.60 -18.13
C THR A 105 7.48 6.39 -18.41
N THR A 106 6.56 6.07 -17.50
CA THR A 106 5.68 4.88 -17.67
C THR A 106 4.38 5.20 -18.43
N LYS A 107 4.03 6.48 -18.60
CA LYS A 107 2.87 6.91 -19.41
C LYS A 107 3.21 7.09 -20.90
N GLN A 108 4.48 7.12 -21.27
CA GLN A 108 4.94 7.11 -22.66
C GLN A 108 4.85 5.70 -23.27
#